data_AF-A0A8T6IIY0-F1
#
_entry.id   AF-A0A8T6IIY0-F1
#
_cell.length_a   1.000
_cell.length_b   1.000
_cell.length_c   1.000
_cell.angle_alpha   90.00
_cell.angle_beta   90.00
_cell.angle_gamma   90.00
#
_symmetry.space_group_name_H-M   'P 1'
#
loop_
_entity.id
_entity.type
_entity.pdbx_description
1 polymer ?
#
loop_
_entity_poly.entity_id
_entity_poly.type
_entity_poly.pdbx_seq_one_letter_code
_entity_poly.pdbx_strand_id
1 'polypeptide(L)'
;MPRGSVAIWLGATFHGLGVNETETPRRGIITLCNVGWLRQEENFYGSVPQEVAATWPERLQQMLGWQQHGVLAGFVPGRDPTCQLRNA
;
A
#
# COMPACT_ATOMS: atom_id res chain seq x y z
N MET A 1 17.94 11.44 -10.03
CA MET A 1 17.14 10.90 -11.14
C MET A 1 16.17 11.97 -11.61
N PRO A 2 15.89 12.08 -12.92
CA PRO A 2 14.86 12.98 -13.44
C PRO A 2 13.47 12.69 -12.86
N ARG A 3 12.56 13.67 -12.90
CA ARG A 3 11.16 13.48 -12.52
C ARG A 3 10.52 12.40 -13.40
N GLY A 4 9.79 11.48 -12.78
CA GLY A 4 9.15 10.35 -13.47
C GLY A 4 9.99 9.07 -13.51
N SER A 5 11.27 9.12 -13.11
CA SER A 5 12.06 7.92 -12.89
C SER A 5 11.63 7.17 -11.62
N VAL A 6 11.78 5.84 -11.65
CA VAL A 6 11.49 4.94 -10.52
C VAL A 6 12.76 4.13 -10.22
N ALA A 7 13.06 3.95 -8.94
CA ALA A 7 14.04 2.98 -8.47
C ALA A 7 13.30 1.84 -7.76
N ILE A 8 13.70 0.60 -8.05
CA ILE A 8 13.12 -0.62 -7.46
C ILE A 8 14.25 -1.44 -6.87
N TRP A 9 14.07 -1.92 -5.64
CA TRP A 9 15.00 -2.79 -4.96
C TRP A 9 14.25 -3.85 -4.16
N LEU A 10 14.94 -4.93 -3.81
CA LEU A 10 14.36 -5.99 -2.98
C LEU A 10 14.47 -5.62 -1.50
N GLY A 11 13.56 -6.13 -0.66
CA GLY A 11 13.59 -5.86 0.79
C GLY A 11 14.89 -6.28 1.49
N ALA A 12 15.63 -7.24 0.93
CA ALA A 12 16.92 -7.69 1.43
C ALA A 12 18.12 -6.87 0.90
N THR A 13 17.91 -5.92 -0.01
CA THR A 13 18.98 -5.05 -0.50
C THR A 13 19.44 -4.13 0.63
N PHE A 14 20.74 -4.10 0.95
CA PHE A 14 21.28 -3.13 1.89
C PHE A 14 21.22 -1.73 1.26
N HIS A 15 20.53 -0.80 1.90
CA HIS A 15 20.33 0.56 1.40
C HIS A 15 20.05 1.54 2.55
N GLY A 16 20.15 2.83 2.25
CA GLY A 16 19.83 3.92 3.16
C GLY A 16 19.59 5.22 2.40
N LEU A 17 19.08 6.22 3.10
CA LEU A 17 18.96 7.56 2.53
C LEU A 17 20.35 8.22 2.49
N GLY A 18 20.71 8.83 1.36
CA GLY A 18 21.94 9.62 1.24
C GLY A 18 21.79 11.02 1.86
N VAL A 19 22.92 11.59 2.29
CA VAL A 19 23.01 12.98 2.76
C VAL A 19 22.64 13.92 1.62
N ASN A 20 21.83 14.94 1.91
CA ASN A 20 21.52 16.01 0.97
C ASN A 20 22.49 17.18 1.19
N GLU A 21 23.41 17.38 0.26
CA GLU A 21 24.43 18.45 0.32
C GLU A 21 23.98 19.76 -0.33
N THR A 22 22.68 19.91 -0.62
CA THR A 22 22.11 21.12 -1.22
C THR A 22 21.25 21.87 -0.23
N GLU A 23 21.06 23.18 -0.47
CA GLU A 23 20.18 24.04 0.33
C GLU A 23 18.67 23.80 0.04
N THR A 24 18.33 22.80 -0.77
CA THR A 24 16.93 22.55 -1.20
C THR A 24 16.46 21.15 -0.81
N PRO A 25 15.20 20.96 -0.37
CA PRO A 25 14.70 19.64 -0.04
C PRO A 25 14.64 18.70 -1.25
N ARG A 26 15.18 17.49 -1.10
CA ARG A 26 14.98 16.39 -2.06
C ARG A 26 13.72 15.60 -1.69
N ARG A 27 12.70 15.61 -2.56
CA ARG A 27 11.43 14.92 -2.34
C ARG A 27 11.38 13.59 -3.07
N GLY A 28 10.71 12.61 -2.47
CA GLY A 28 10.44 11.31 -3.06
C GLY A 28 9.23 10.67 -2.40
N ILE A 29 8.63 9.71 -3.09
CA ILE A 29 7.57 8.86 -2.56
C ILE A 29 8.14 7.45 -2.49
N ILE A 30 7.98 6.79 -1.35
CA ILE A 30 8.36 5.39 -1.15
C ILE A 30 7.07 4.59 -1.06
N THR A 31 6.96 3.54 -1.87
CA THR A 31 5.87 2.58 -1.80
C THR A 31 6.47 1.22 -1.52
N LEU A 32 6.05 0.60 -0.43
CA LEU A 32 6.49 -0.74 -0.06
C LEU A 32 5.42 -1.75 -0.48
N CYS A 33 5.77 -2.64 -1.40
CA CYS A 33 4.94 -3.78 -1.75
C CYS A 33 5.44 -5.01 -1.00
N ASN A 34 4.51 -5.72 -0.36
CA ASN A 34 4.83 -6.92 0.40
C ASN A 34 3.88 -8.07 0.05
N VAL A 35 4.21 -9.27 0.51
CA VAL A 35 3.35 -10.45 0.39
C VAL A 35 2.07 -10.29 1.21
N GLY A 36 0.96 -10.81 0.70
CA GLY A 36 -0.38 -10.55 1.26
C GLY A 36 -0.67 -11.15 2.64
N TRP A 37 0.18 -12.06 3.14
CA TRP A 37 0.06 -12.63 4.49
C TRP A 37 0.74 -11.79 5.57
N LEU A 38 1.42 -10.70 5.21
CA LEU A 38 1.99 -9.75 6.17
C LEU A 38 1.07 -8.55 6.37
N ARG A 39 1.05 -8.04 7.61
CA ARG A 39 0.27 -6.84 7.96
C ARG A 39 0.93 -5.60 7.35
N GLN A 40 0.11 -4.70 6.81
CA GLN A 40 0.54 -3.39 6.32
C GLN A 40 1.06 -2.51 7.46
N GLU A 41 2.06 -1.68 7.17
CA GLU A 41 2.53 -0.64 8.10
C GLU A 41 1.47 0.45 8.27
N GLU A 42 0.95 0.97 7.15
CA GLU A 42 -0.19 1.89 7.14
C GLU A 42 -1.50 1.13 6.93
N ASN A 43 -2.47 1.35 7.82
CA ASN A 43 -3.75 0.65 7.83
C ASN A 43 -4.82 1.45 7.08
N PHE A 44 -4.95 1.21 5.78
CA PHE A 44 -5.89 1.95 4.92
C PHE A 44 -7.37 1.70 5.24
N TYR A 45 -7.71 0.55 5.82
CA TYR A 45 -9.09 0.28 6.26
C TYR A 45 -9.57 1.23 7.36
N GLY A 46 -8.63 1.70 8.20
CA GLY A 46 -8.92 2.62 9.30
C GLY A 46 -8.67 4.09 8.97
N SER A 47 -7.85 4.39 7.95
CA SER A 47 -7.50 5.77 7.59
C SER A 47 -8.31 6.33 6.43
N VAL A 48 -8.94 5.48 5.61
CA VAL A 48 -9.70 5.92 4.43
C VAL A 48 -11.18 5.54 4.54
N PRO A 49 -12.11 6.51 4.36
CA PRO A 49 -13.54 6.21 4.32
C PRO A 49 -13.87 5.20 3.21
N GLN A 50 -14.81 4.30 3.48
CA GLN A 50 -15.15 3.19 2.58
C GLN A 50 -15.70 3.70 1.24
N GLU A 51 -16.50 4.78 1.28
CA GLU A 51 -17.05 5.45 0.10
C GLU A 51 -15.94 6.01 -0.81
N VAL A 52 -14.80 6.45 -0.25
CA VAL A 52 -13.65 6.89 -1.03
C VAL A 52 -12.93 5.68 -1.64
N ALA A 53 -12.67 4.66 -0.82
CA ALA A 53 -11.99 3.44 -1.28
C ALA A 53 -12.79 2.70 -2.38
N ALA A 54 -14.12 2.76 -2.34
CA ALA A 54 -15.01 2.17 -3.33
C ALA A 54 -14.85 2.80 -4.73
N THR A 55 -14.41 4.05 -4.83
CA THR A 55 -14.17 4.73 -6.13
C THR A 55 -12.89 4.32 -6.83
N TRP A 56 -11.98 3.65 -6.14
CA TRP A 56 -10.69 3.28 -6.70
C TRP A 56 -10.79 2.12 -7.69
N PRO A 57 -9.83 1.99 -8.63
CA PRO A 57 -9.69 0.78 -9.42
C PRO A 57 -9.59 -0.45 -8.52
N GLU A 58 -10.23 -1.56 -8.90
CA GLU A 58 -10.26 -2.79 -8.10
C GLU A 58 -8.84 -3.26 -7.72
N ARG A 59 -7.89 -3.12 -8.64
CA ARG A 59 -6.49 -3.49 -8.38
C ARG A 59 -5.87 -2.69 -7.23
N LEU A 60 -6.20 -1.40 -7.12
CA LEU A 60 -5.73 -0.55 -6.03
C LEU A 60 -6.41 -0.91 -4.70
N GLN A 61 -7.72 -1.22 -4.73
CA GLN A 61 -8.45 -1.74 -3.56
C GLN A 61 -7.75 -2.99 -3.01
N GLN A 62 -7.44 -3.96 -3.88
CA GLN A 62 -6.71 -5.18 -3.51
C GLN A 62 -5.32 -4.89 -2.91
N MET A 63 -4.54 -4.01 -3.55
CA MET A 63 -3.19 -3.65 -3.07
C MET A 63 -3.22 -2.96 -1.70
N LEU A 64 -4.26 -2.18 -1.43
CA LEU A 64 -4.44 -1.48 -0.16
C LEU A 64 -5.18 -2.32 0.90
N GLY A 65 -5.37 -3.61 0.63
CA GLY A 65 -5.83 -4.59 1.62
C GLY A 65 -7.30 -4.96 1.50
N TRP A 66 -8.10 -4.34 0.64
CA TRP A 66 -9.52 -4.66 0.51
C TRP A 66 -9.82 -6.03 -0.15
N GLN A 67 -8.91 -6.99 -0.02
CA GLN A 67 -9.00 -8.38 -0.46
C GLN A 67 -8.38 -9.28 0.61
N GLN A 68 -8.99 -10.44 0.84
CA GLN A 68 -8.39 -11.46 1.72
C GLN A 68 -7.21 -12.14 1.02
N HIS A 69 -6.17 -12.49 1.78
CA HIS A 69 -5.09 -13.31 1.27
C HIS A 69 -5.28 -14.78 1.68
N GLY A 70 -5.47 -15.66 0.69
CA GLY A 70 -5.76 -17.06 0.94
C GLY A 70 -7.10 -17.25 1.67
N VAL A 71 -7.14 -18.13 2.67
CA VAL A 71 -8.38 -18.45 3.42
C VAL A 71 -8.44 -17.72 4.77
N LEU A 72 -7.29 -17.35 5.35
CA LEU A 72 -7.21 -16.98 6.77
C LEU A 72 -6.62 -15.60 7.03
N ALA A 73 -6.02 -14.93 6.05
CA ALA A 73 -5.38 -13.64 6.27
C ALA A 73 -6.26 -12.49 5.77
N GLY A 74 -6.57 -11.55 6.65
CA GLY A 74 -7.22 -10.29 6.30
C GLY A 74 -8.74 -10.36 6.06
N PHE A 75 -9.44 -11.43 6.47
CA PHE A 75 -10.90 -11.48 6.36
C PHE A 75 -11.60 -10.55 7.37
N VAL A 76 -12.80 -10.10 7.03
CA VAL A 76 -13.73 -9.41 7.94
C VAL A 76 -14.89 -10.35 8.25
N PRO A 77 -15.20 -10.61 9.53
CA PRO A 77 -15.88 -11.81 10.04
C PRO A 77 -16.33 -12.85 8.97
N GLY A 78 -15.38 -13.70 8.53
CA GLY A 78 -15.59 -14.80 7.59
C GLY A 78 -15.78 -14.43 6.11
N ARG A 79 -15.57 -13.17 5.72
CA ARG A 79 -15.80 -12.66 4.36
C ARG A 79 -14.61 -11.88 3.84
N ASP A 80 -14.53 -11.81 2.52
CA ASP A 80 -13.58 -10.94 1.84
C ASP A 80 -13.87 -9.45 2.15
N PRO A 81 -12.86 -8.63 2.52
CA PRO A 81 -13.06 -7.21 2.80
C PRO A 81 -13.67 -6.40 1.66
N THR A 82 -13.57 -6.87 0.40
CA THR A 82 -14.28 -6.25 -0.73
C THR A 82 -15.78 -6.09 -0.44
N CYS A 83 -16.38 -6.94 0.38
CA CYS A 83 -17.79 -6.83 0.75
C CYS A 83 -18.13 -5.51 1.46
N GLN A 84 -17.16 -4.86 2.12
CA GLN A 84 -17.37 -3.56 2.76
C GLN A 84 -17.42 -2.42 1.73
N LEU A 85 -16.71 -2.56 0.61
CA LEU A 85 -16.69 -1.54 -0.45
C LEU A 85 -17.88 -1.64 -1.41
N ARG A 86 -18.47 -2.83 -1.56
CA ARG A 86 -19.59 -3.07 -2.49
C ARG A 86 -20.95 -2.71 -1.88
N ASN A 87 -21.01 -2.47 -0.57
CA ASN A 87 -22.21 -2.09 0.17
C ASN A 87 -22.15 -0.63 0.68
N ALA A 88 -21.09 0.10 0.32
CA ALA A 88 -20.88 1.51 0.66
C ALA A 88 -21.54 2.44 -0.34
#